data_AF-A0A2V8J8N7-F1
#
_entry.id   AF-A0A2V8J8N7-F1
#
_cell.length_a   1.000
_cell.length_b   1.000
_cell.length_c   1.000
_cell.angle_alpha   90.00
_cell.angle_beta   90.00
_cell.angle_gamma   90.00
#
_symmetry.space_group_name_H-M   'P 1'
#
loop_
_entity.id
_entity.type
_entity.pdbx_description
1 polymer ?
#
loop_
_entity_poly.entity_id
_entity_poly.type
_entity_poly.pdbx_seq_one_letter_code
_entity_poly.pdbx_strand_id
1 'polypeptide(L)'
;MPDLPPGQSDVYTAKYIAQHAQRGDVVVFTSLSRPAVDFYLKRFGCGECFREVSFPSEMDSHPFWRDVPKMLENRSSLEAEAARSVAEWNQLTARDGTSIWMLYGYDTRVSSILKEQMDHHFSLEQRLDIYGPYHDSLFKYRR
;
A
#
# COMPACT_ATOMS: atom_id res chain seq x y z
N MET A 1 15.41 10.18 22.07
CA MET A 1 15.19 10.02 20.62
C MET A 1 14.44 11.27 20.17
N PRO A 2 14.79 11.91 19.05
CA PRO A 2 14.08 13.12 18.66
C PRO A 2 12.65 12.72 18.27
N ASP A 3 11.67 13.31 18.95
CA ASP A 3 10.26 13.16 18.65
C ASP A 3 9.98 13.78 17.28
N LEU A 4 9.58 12.93 16.33
CA LEU A 4 9.03 13.39 15.06
C LEU A 4 7.69 14.10 15.35
N PRO A 5 7.39 15.22 14.66
CA PRO A 5 6.14 15.94 14.90
C PRO A 5 4.91 15.03 14.69
N PRO A 6 3.78 15.31 15.37
CA PRO A 6 2.56 14.54 15.22
C PRO A 6 2.14 14.46 13.75
N GLY A 7 2.05 13.23 13.21
CA GLY A 7 1.57 12.98 11.84
C GLY A 7 2.64 12.72 10.76
N GLN A 8 3.90 12.44 11.10
CA GLN A 8 4.99 12.28 10.12
C GLN A 8 5.91 11.08 10.39
N SER A 9 5.35 9.88 10.53
CA SER A 9 6.19 8.69 10.78
C SER A 9 5.50 7.42 10.36
N ASP A 10 6.29 6.47 9.84
CA ASP A 10 5.86 5.09 9.60
C ASP A 10 5.26 4.45 10.86
N VAL A 11 5.68 4.88 12.06
CA VAL A 11 5.07 4.49 13.34
C VAL A 11 3.59 4.84 13.38
N TYR A 12 3.24 6.07 12.97
CA TYR A 12 1.88 6.56 13.02
C TYR A 12 1.03 5.88 11.96
N THR A 13 1.55 5.68 10.75
CA THR A 13 0.89 4.89 9.70
C THR A 13 0.61 3.47 10.17
N ALA A 14 1.62 2.77 10.69
CA ALA A 14 1.46 1.42 11.22
C ALA A 14 0.44 1.36 12.37
N LYS A 15 0.50 2.32 13.30
CA LYS A 15 -0.45 2.40 14.42
C LYS A 15 -1.87 2.60 13.93
N TYR A 16 -2.06 3.49 12.94
CA TYR A 16 -3.36 3.76 12.37
C TYR A 16 -3.95 2.52 11.71
N ILE A 17 -3.16 1.83 10.87
CA ILE A 17 -3.56 0.57 10.22
C ILE A 17 -3.91 -0.48 11.28
N ALA A 18 -3.05 -0.69 12.28
CA ALA A 18 -3.29 -1.67 13.35
C ALA A 18 -4.58 -1.42 14.15
N GLN A 19 -5.05 -0.17 14.22
CA GLN A 19 -6.25 0.20 14.96
C GLN A 19 -7.54 0.19 14.13
N HIS A 20 -7.45 0.35 12.80
CA HIS A 20 -8.62 0.59 11.94
C HIS A 20 -8.82 -0.47 10.85
N ALA A 21 -7.76 -1.16 10.41
CA ALA A 21 -7.88 -2.25 9.46
C ALA A 21 -8.33 -3.54 10.18
N GLN A 22 -9.14 -4.34 9.50
CA GLN A 22 -9.59 -5.63 10.03
C GLN A 22 -8.56 -6.71 9.71
N ARG A 23 -8.52 -7.76 10.55
CA ARG A 23 -7.70 -8.94 10.23
C ARG A 23 -8.15 -9.53 8.89
N GLY A 24 -7.20 -9.79 8.01
CA GLY A 24 -7.46 -10.27 6.65
C GLY A 24 -7.60 -9.15 5.60
N ASP A 25 -7.67 -7.88 6.01
CA ASP A 25 -7.58 -6.75 5.08
C ASP A 25 -6.27 -6.79 4.29
N VAL A 26 -6.32 -6.25 3.07
CA VAL A 26 -5.14 -6.11 2.21
C VAL A 26 -4.47 -4.78 2.52
N VAL A 27 -3.17 -4.79 2.77
CA VAL A 27 -2.36 -3.58 2.93
C VAL A 27 -1.34 -3.52 1.78
N VAL A 28 -1.54 -2.55 0.91
CA VAL A 28 -0.75 -2.31 -0.29
C VAL A 28 0.28 -1.21 -0.01
N PHE A 29 1.54 -1.58 -0.06
CA PHE A 29 2.68 -0.69 0.04
C PHE A 29 3.12 -0.25 -1.35
N THR A 30 3.36 1.06 -1.52
CA THR A 30 4.00 1.57 -2.73
C THR A 30 5.35 2.20 -2.40
N SER A 31 6.20 2.33 -3.42
CA SER A 31 7.55 2.88 -3.28
C SER A 31 8.37 2.11 -2.22
N LEU A 32 8.90 2.79 -1.19
CA LEU A 32 9.72 2.20 -0.12
C LEU A 32 9.01 2.19 1.24
N SER A 33 7.68 2.28 1.25
CA SER A 33 6.91 2.37 2.51
C SER A 33 6.92 1.09 3.35
N ARG A 34 7.10 -0.09 2.73
CA ARG A 34 6.92 -1.39 3.41
C ARG A 34 7.87 -1.64 4.60
N PRO A 35 9.20 -1.57 4.47
CA PRO A 35 10.09 -2.09 5.52
C PRO A 35 9.91 -1.39 6.88
N ALA A 36 9.68 -0.08 6.87
CA ALA A 36 9.50 0.70 8.08
C ALA A 36 8.12 0.48 8.70
N VAL A 37 7.05 0.45 7.89
CA VAL A 37 5.69 0.24 8.39
C VAL A 37 5.51 -1.19 8.92
N ASP A 38 6.01 -2.21 8.21
CA ASP A 38 5.98 -3.61 8.63
C ASP A 38 6.71 -3.81 9.98
N PHE A 39 7.88 -3.19 10.16
CA PHE A 39 8.60 -3.21 11.44
C PHE A 39 7.72 -2.76 12.62
N TYR A 40 6.94 -1.69 12.44
CA TYR A 40 6.05 -1.19 13.49
C TYR A 40 4.76 -2.01 13.62
N LEU A 41 4.20 -2.54 12.52
CA LEU A 41 3.06 -3.46 12.58
C LEU A 41 3.38 -4.69 13.43
N LYS A 42 4.57 -5.28 13.25
CA LYS A 42 5.08 -6.36 14.11
C LYS A 42 5.14 -5.96 15.59
N ARG A 43 5.66 -4.76 15.87
CA ARG A 43 5.73 -4.22 17.24
C ARG A 43 4.36 -3.97 17.88
N PHE A 44 3.34 -3.69 17.07
CA PHE A 44 1.95 -3.57 17.51
C PHE A 44 1.19 -4.90 17.55
N GLY A 45 1.89 -6.04 17.39
CA GLY A 45 1.29 -7.37 17.43
C GLY A 45 0.49 -7.72 16.16
N CYS A 46 0.70 -6.98 15.07
CA CYS A 46 -0.03 -7.10 13.81
C CYS A 46 0.80 -7.62 12.64
N GLY A 47 1.96 -8.24 12.89
CA GLY A 47 2.86 -8.74 11.83
C GLY A 47 2.28 -9.85 10.93
N GLU A 48 1.14 -10.41 11.30
CA GLU A 48 0.40 -11.41 10.51
C GLU A 48 -1.12 -11.11 10.52
N CYS A 49 -1.51 -9.87 10.81
CA CYS A 49 -2.92 -9.48 10.80
C CYS A 49 -3.46 -9.29 9.38
N PHE A 50 -2.60 -8.89 8.45
CA PHE A 50 -3.00 -8.37 7.15
C PHE A 50 -2.37 -9.15 6.00
N ARG A 51 -2.96 -9.02 4.82
CA ARG A 51 -2.36 -9.49 3.56
C ARG A 51 -1.53 -8.35 2.99
N GLU A 52 -0.24 -8.39 3.27
CA GLU A 52 0.70 -7.35 2.88
C GLU A 52 1.25 -7.58 1.46
N VAL A 53 1.14 -6.57 0.61
CA VAL A 53 1.59 -6.62 -0.79
C VAL A 53 2.36 -5.34 -1.13
N SER A 54 3.47 -5.44 -1.85
CA SER A 54 4.09 -4.26 -2.47
C SER A 54 3.74 -4.12 -3.94
N PHE A 55 3.67 -2.88 -4.41
CA PHE A 55 3.61 -2.55 -5.83
C PHE A 55 4.68 -1.51 -6.20
N PRO A 56 5.54 -1.82 -7.19
CA PRO A 56 5.70 -3.12 -7.85
C PRO A 56 6.15 -4.23 -6.88
N SER A 57 5.76 -5.47 -7.14
CA SER A 57 6.08 -6.64 -6.30
C SER A 57 7.60 -6.86 -6.16
N GLU A 58 8.37 -6.49 -7.18
CA GLU A 58 9.83 -6.55 -7.19
C GLU A 58 10.47 -5.75 -6.05
N MET A 59 9.79 -4.71 -5.57
CA MET A 59 10.23 -3.88 -4.44
C MET A 59 10.36 -4.66 -3.12
N ASP A 60 9.67 -5.80 -2.98
CA ASP A 60 9.80 -6.66 -1.80
C ASP A 60 11.15 -7.34 -1.72
N SER A 61 11.66 -7.80 -2.86
CA SER A 61 12.90 -8.56 -2.93
C SER A 61 14.10 -7.65 -3.21
N HIS A 62 13.88 -6.53 -3.91
CA HIS A 62 14.94 -5.63 -4.35
C HIS A 62 14.59 -4.16 -4.10
N PRO A 63 14.46 -3.69 -2.84
CA PRO A 63 14.12 -2.30 -2.55
C PRO A 63 15.07 -1.28 -3.18
N PHE A 64 16.36 -1.64 -3.33
CA PHE A 64 17.38 -0.79 -3.95
C PHE A 64 17.26 -0.68 -5.47
N TRP A 65 16.36 -1.43 -6.12
CA TRP A 65 16.10 -1.31 -7.56
C TRP A 65 15.12 -0.18 -7.89
N ARG A 66 14.73 0.63 -6.89
CA ARG A 66 13.97 1.85 -7.09
C ARG A 66 14.66 2.78 -8.09
N ASP A 67 14.21 2.68 -9.33
CA ASP A 67 14.59 3.51 -10.47
C ASP A 67 13.34 3.73 -11.31
N VAL A 68 12.62 4.83 -11.03
CA VAL A 68 11.33 5.13 -11.67
C VAL A 68 11.45 5.18 -13.20
N PRO A 69 12.44 5.87 -13.81
CA PRO A 69 12.65 5.79 -15.25
C PRO A 69 12.75 4.36 -15.78
N LYS A 70 13.62 3.54 -15.19
CA LYS A 70 13.84 2.16 -15.64
C LYS A 70 12.61 1.26 -15.44
N MET A 71 11.89 1.43 -14.34
CA MET A 71 10.62 0.71 -14.10
C MET A 71 9.59 1.01 -15.19
N LEU A 72 9.52 2.27 -15.62
CA LEU A 72 8.56 2.71 -16.63
C LEU A 72 8.93 2.28 -18.05
N GLU A 73 10.18 1.85 -18.31
CA GLU A 73 10.56 1.21 -19.58
C GLU A 73 9.74 -0.07 -19.81
N ASN A 74 9.37 -0.77 -18.74
CA ASN A 74 8.54 -1.98 -18.78
C ASN A 74 7.12 -1.74 -18.25
N ARG A 75 6.52 -0.58 -18.58
CA ARG A 75 5.17 -0.19 -18.14
C ARG A 75 4.11 -1.27 -18.36
N SER A 76 4.14 -1.99 -19.49
CA SER A 76 3.18 -3.07 -19.78
C SER A 76 3.24 -4.20 -18.75
N SER A 77 4.42 -4.50 -18.20
CA SER A 77 4.58 -5.49 -17.14
C SER A 77 3.95 -5.00 -15.83
N LEU A 78 4.11 -3.71 -15.52
CA LEU A 78 3.49 -3.08 -14.35
C LEU A 78 1.95 -3.05 -14.46
N GLU A 79 1.42 -2.76 -15.65
CA GLU A 79 -0.01 -2.80 -15.93
C GLU A 79 -0.56 -4.21 -15.79
N ALA A 80 0.15 -5.21 -16.32
CA ALA A 80 -0.23 -6.62 -16.19
C ALA A 80 -0.17 -7.09 -14.72
N GLU A 81 0.82 -6.64 -13.94
CA GLU A 81 0.88 -6.89 -12.50
C GLU A 81 -0.30 -6.26 -11.77
N ALA A 82 -0.56 -4.97 -11.99
CA ALA A 82 -1.68 -4.26 -11.37
C ALA A 82 -3.03 -4.94 -11.67
N ALA A 83 -3.25 -5.33 -12.93
CA ALA A 83 -4.47 -6.02 -13.34
C ALA A 83 -4.62 -7.39 -12.65
N ARG A 84 -3.53 -8.15 -12.50
CA ARG A 84 -3.56 -9.43 -11.77
C ARG A 84 -3.90 -9.23 -10.29
N SER A 85 -3.26 -8.27 -9.63
CA SER A 85 -3.50 -7.95 -8.23
C SER A 85 -4.95 -7.51 -7.98
N VAL A 86 -5.48 -6.61 -8.82
CA VAL A 86 -6.88 -6.17 -8.73
C VAL A 86 -7.86 -7.32 -8.99
N ALA A 87 -7.59 -8.19 -9.96
CA ALA A 87 -8.42 -9.35 -10.22
C ALA A 87 -8.47 -10.31 -9.01
N GLU A 88 -7.34 -10.54 -8.35
CA GLU A 88 -7.28 -11.31 -7.11
C GLU A 88 -8.09 -10.64 -5.99
N TRP A 89 -7.84 -9.35 -5.74
CA TRP A 89 -8.51 -8.63 -4.66
C TRP A 89 -10.02 -8.51 -4.88
N ASN A 90 -10.48 -8.37 -6.12
CA ASN A 90 -11.91 -8.34 -6.44
C ASN A 90 -12.61 -9.66 -6.06
N GLN A 91 -11.92 -10.80 -6.17
CA GLN A 91 -12.46 -12.08 -5.70
C GLN A 91 -12.50 -12.14 -4.17
N LEU A 92 -11.51 -11.56 -3.48
CA LEU A 92 -11.43 -11.55 -2.02
C LEU A 92 -12.52 -10.66 -1.41
N THR A 93 -12.63 -9.42 -1.89
CA THR A 93 -13.63 -8.46 -1.37
C THR A 93 -15.05 -8.93 -1.63
N ALA A 94 -15.30 -9.68 -2.71
CA ALA A 94 -16.60 -10.28 -3.00
C ALA A 94 -17.02 -11.37 -2.01
N ARG A 95 -16.05 -12.14 -1.50
CA ARG A 95 -16.31 -13.28 -0.61
C ARG A 95 -16.49 -12.83 0.83
N ASP A 96 -15.56 -11.99 1.30
CA ASP A 96 -15.38 -11.74 2.73
C ASP A 96 -15.60 -10.27 3.11
N GLY A 97 -15.93 -9.39 2.16
CA GLY A 97 -16.14 -7.96 2.40
C GLY A 97 -14.87 -7.20 2.80
N THR A 98 -13.71 -7.81 2.57
CA THR A 98 -12.36 -7.29 2.85
C THR A 98 -12.15 -5.88 2.30
N SER A 99 -11.48 -5.01 3.07
CA SER A 99 -11.07 -3.69 2.61
C SER A 99 -9.63 -3.72 2.10
N ILE A 100 -9.30 -2.80 1.20
CA ILE A 100 -7.95 -2.66 0.64
C ILE A 100 -7.41 -1.29 1.06
N TRP A 101 -6.27 -1.29 1.76
CA TRP A 101 -5.60 -0.11 2.28
C TRP A 101 -4.35 0.16 1.46
N MET A 102 -4.26 1.27 0.75
CA MET A 102 -3.13 1.61 -0.12
C MET A 102 -2.38 2.83 0.41
N LEU A 103 -1.08 2.66 0.67
CA LEU A 103 -0.17 3.77 0.97
C LEU A 103 0.24 4.42 -0.35
N TYR A 104 -0.12 5.68 -0.56
CA TYR A 104 0.03 6.40 -1.83
C TYR A 104 0.65 7.79 -1.62
N GLY A 105 1.23 8.36 -2.67
CA GLY A 105 1.73 9.75 -2.66
C GLY A 105 3.18 9.92 -3.12
N TYR A 106 3.89 8.81 -3.29
CA TYR A 106 5.27 8.81 -3.75
C TYR A 106 5.46 7.92 -4.98
N ASP A 107 6.51 8.19 -5.77
CA ASP A 107 6.76 7.60 -7.09
C ASP A 107 5.48 7.48 -7.93
N THR A 108 4.66 8.54 -7.94
CA THR A 108 3.28 8.54 -8.45
C THR A 108 3.17 8.13 -9.91
N ARG A 109 4.24 8.30 -10.71
CA ARG A 109 4.29 7.82 -12.10
C ARG A 109 4.19 6.29 -12.21
N VAL A 110 4.67 5.56 -11.21
CA VAL A 110 4.57 4.09 -11.11
C VAL A 110 3.32 3.73 -10.35
N SER A 111 3.13 4.29 -9.14
CA SER A 111 1.99 3.90 -8.29
C SER A 111 0.62 4.31 -8.85
N SER A 112 0.53 5.29 -9.78
CA SER A 112 -0.73 5.61 -10.45
C SER A 112 -1.23 4.47 -11.33
N ILE A 113 -0.35 3.62 -11.86
CA ILE A 113 -0.75 2.46 -12.67
C ILE A 113 -1.66 1.53 -11.85
N LEU A 114 -1.27 1.23 -10.61
CA LEU A 114 -2.12 0.45 -9.71
C LEU A 114 -3.34 1.26 -9.27
N LYS A 115 -3.17 2.55 -8.93
CA LYS A 115 -4.28 3.39 -8.48
C LYS A 115 -5.40 3.49 -9.52
N GLU A 116 -5.06 3.66 -10.80
CA GLU A 116 -6.02 3.73 -11.91
C GLU A 116 -6.83 2.42 -12.00
N GLN A 117 -6.18 1.26 -11.86
CA GLN A 117 -6.88 -0.03 -11.79
C GLN A 117 -7.76 -0.14 -10.54
N MET A 118 -7.28 0.33 -9.38
CA MET A 118 -8.06 0.34 -8.15
C MET A 118 -9.33 1.19 -8.28
N ASP A 119 -9.21 2.41 -8.82
CA ASP A 119 -10.34 3.33 -9.01
C ASP A 119 -11.37 2.82 -10.04
N HIS A 120 -10.96 1.98 -10.99
CA HIS A 120 -11.88 1.37 -11.96
C HIS A 120 -12.70 0.22 -11.39
N HIS A 121 -12.16 -0.48 -10.38
CA HIS A 121 -12.72 -1.74 -9.88
C HIS A 121 -13.29 -1.66 -8.46
N PHE A 122 -12.90 -0.63 -7.70
CA PHE A 122 -13.31 -0.42 -6.32
C PHE A 122 -13.75 1.03 -6.10
N SER A 123 -14.61 1.22 -5.12
CA SER A 123 -14.98 2.54 -4.61
C SER A 123 -13.96 3.00 -3.57
N LEU A 124 -13.40 4.19 -3.76
CA LEU A 124 -12.60 4.86 -2.74
C LEU A 124 -13.53 5.34 -1.61
N GLU A 125 -13.48 4.65 -0.47
CA GLU A 125 -14.32 4.96 0.70
C GLU A 125 -13.74 6.11 1.51
N GLN A 126 -12.42 6.10 1.70
CA GLN A 126 -11.72 7.11 2.50
C GLN A 126 -10.36 7.45 1.91
N ARG A 127 -10.02 8.74 1.97
CA ARG A 127 -8.67 9.27 1.81
C ARG A 127 -8.27 9.90 3.12
N LEU A 128 -7.15 9.46 3.68
CA LEU A 128 -6.60 9.97 4.92
C LEU A 128 -5.23 10.59 4.63
N ASP A 129 -5.05 11.85 5.02
CA ASP A 129 -3.79 12.57 4.85
C ASP A 129 -2.81 12.16 5.98
N ILE A 130 -2.31 10.92 5.87
CA ILE A 130 -1.33 10.32 6.77
C ILE A 130 0.02 10.31 6.06
N TYR A 131 0.94 11.15 6.56
CA TYR A 131 2.24 11.34 5.94
C TYR A 131 3.28 10.36 6.52
N GLY A 132 4.04 9.74 5.62
CA GLY A 132 5.26 9.03 5.92
C GLY A 132 6.37 9.41 4.93
N PRO A 133 7.56 8.81 5.06
CA PRO A 133 8.69 9.14 4.19
C PRO A 133 8.46 8.81 2.71
N TYR A 134 7.57 7.86 2.40
CA TYR A 134 7.32 7.33 1.05
C TYR A 134 5.84 7.26 0.67
N HIS A 135 4.99 8.03 1.36
CA HIS A 135 3.57 8.20 1.07
C HIS A 135 3.07 9.48 1.75
N ASP A 136 2.08 10.13 1.15
CA ASP A 136 1.42 11.31 1.73
C ASP A 136 -0.03 11.02 2.14
N SER A 137 -0.56 9.88 1.69
CA SER A 137 -1.96 9.51 1.85
C SER A 137 -2.11 8.02 2.12
N LEU A 138 -3.13 7.66 2.90
CA LEU A 138 -3.63 6.30 3.03
C LEU A 138 -5.04 6.25 2.42
N PHE A 139 -5.21 5.42 1.39
CA PHE A 139 -6.50 5.21 0.74
C PHE A 139 -7.14 3.92 1.23
N LYS A 140 -8.44 3.97 1.50
CA LYS A 140 -9.26 2.80 1.81
C LYS A 140 -10.24 2.56 0.67
N TYR A 141 -10.13 1.40 0.05
CA TYR A 141 -11.01 0.94 -1.02
C TYR A 141 -11.91 -0.19 -0.55
N ARG A 142 -13.10 -0.22 -1.13
CA ARG A 142 -14.07 -1.30 -0.97
C ARG A 142 -14.80 -1.56 -2.28
N ARG A 143 -15.30 -2.79 -2.47
CA ARG A 143 -16.15 -3.11 -3.61
C ARG A 143 -17.53 -2.44 -3.47
#